data_AF-A0AAD9V877-F1
#
_entry.id   AF-A0AAD9V877-F1
#
_cell.length_a   1.000
_cell.length_b   1.000
_cell.length_c   1.000
_cell.angle_alpha   90.00
_cell.angle_beta   90.00
_cell.angle_gamma   90.00
#
_symmetry.space_group_name_H-M   'P 1'
#
loop_
_entity.id
_entity.type
_entity.pdbx_description
1 polymer ?
#
loop_
_entity_poly.entity_id
_entity_poly.type
_entity_poly.pdbx_seq_one_letter_code
_entity_poly.pdbx_strand_id
1 'polypeptide(L)' 'MAAAKIIRRKMSSKIQWTDKMNDDLLECKQKALDLVKSSNPPRLDSGRKKGYMAVMKDLW' A
#
# COMPACT_ATOMS: atom_id res chain seq x y z
N MET A 1 -9.20 -51.17 -7.61
CA MET A 1 -9.90 -49.89 -7.32
C MET A 1 -8.85 -48.85 -7.00
N ALA A 2 -8.62 -47.86 -7.87
CA ALA A 2 -7.58 -46.85 -7.65
C ALA A 2 -8.09 -45.76 -6.71
N ALA A 3 -7.39 -45.53 -5.61
CA ALA A 3 -7.72 -44.49 -4.63
C ALA A 3 -7.48 -43.10 -5.22
N ALA A 4 -8.52 -42.26 -5.22
CA ALA A 4 -8.42 -40.87 -5.63
C ALA A 4 -7.50 -40.10 -4.67
N LYS A 5 -6.37 -39.62 -5.19
CA LYS A 5 -5.40 -38.82 -4.44
C LYS A 5 -5.97 -37.41 -4.25
N ILE A 6 -6.44 -37.10 -3.04
CA ILE A 6 -6.88 -35.74 -2.68
C ILE A 6 -5.65 -34.82 -2.73
N ILE A 7 -5.55 -34.02 -3.79
CA ILE A 7 -4.53 -32.97 -3.90
C ILE A 7 -4.94 -31.83 -2.96
N ARG A 8 -4.40 -31.83 -1.74
CA ARG A 8 -4.51 -30.67 -0.85
C ARG A 8 -3.67 -29.54 -1.45
N ARG A 9 -4.33 -28.52 -2.03
CA ARG A 9 -3.69 -27.26 -2.42
C ARG A 9 -3.11 -26.61 -1.17
N LYS A 10 -1.78 -26.54 -1.07
CA LYS A 10 -1.09 -25.76 -0.04
C LYS A 10 -1.42 -24.29 -0.29
N MET A 11 -2.20 -23.65 0.59
CA MET A 11 -2.36 -22.20 0.52
C MET A 11 -0.99 -21.56 0.69
N SER A 12 -0.57 -20.82 -0.33
CA SER A 12 0.62 -19.98 -0.26
C SER A 12 0.42 -18.95 0.85
N SER A 13 1.39 -18.82 1.76
CA SER A 13 1.41 -17.74 2.76
C SER A 13 1.61 -16.35 2.15
N LYS A 14 1.85 -16.27 0.84
CA LYS A 14 1.97 -15.00 0.12
C LYS A 14 0.59 -14.36 -0.03
N ILE A 15 0.48 -13.14 0.49
CA ILE A 15 -0.64 -12.25 0.25
C ILE A 15 -0.86 -12.13 -1.27
N GLN A 16 -2.07 -12.48 -1.71
CA GLN A 16 -2.50 -12.20 -3.07
C GLN A 16 -2.99 -10.75 -3.11
N TRP A 17 -2.34 -9.92 -3.90
CA TRP A 17 -2.78 -8.55 -4.12
C TRP A 17 -4.10 -8.60 -4.90
N THR A 18 -5.15 -8.07 -4.29
CA THR A 18 -6.43 -7.88 -4.99
C THR A 18 -6.39 -6.57 -5.77
N ASP A 19 -7.20 -6.45 -6.82
CA ASP A 19 -7.30 -5.20 -7.59
C ASP A 19 -7.64 -4.02 -6.68
N LYS A 20 -8.52 -4.24 -5.69
CA LYS A 20 -8.85 -3.24 -4.66
C LYS A 20 -7.63 -2.77 -3.88
N MET A 21 -6.76 -3.68 -3.44
CA MET A 21 -5.53 -3.30 -2.72
C MET A 21 -4.59 -2.47 -3.60
N ASN A 22 -4.56 -2.75 -4.91
CA ASN A 22 -3.79 -1.96 -5.85
C ASN A 22 -4.39 -0.56 -6.03
N ASP A 23 -5.71 -0.46 -6.16
CA ASP A 23 -6.42 0.82 -6.27
C ASP A 23 -6.21 1.68 -5.01
N ASP A 24 -6.33 1.08 -3.82
CA ASP A 24 -6.10 1.76 -2.54
C ASP A 24 -4.66 2.33 -2.45
N LEU A 25 -3.66 1.56 -2.93
CA LEU A 25 -2.26 2.02 -3.02
C LEU A 25 -2.08 3.18 -4.00
N LEU A 26 -2.73 3.11 -5.16
CA LEU A 26 -2.62 4.15 -6.18
C LEU A 26 -3.27 5.45 -5.71
N GLU A 27 -4.43 5.37 -5.04
CA GLU A 27 -5.09 6.53 -4.45
C GLU A 27 -4.23 7.16 -3.35
N CYS A 28 -3.66 6.35 -2.46
CA CYS A 28 -2.76 6.82 -1.40
C CYS A 28 -1.52 7.52 -1.98
N LYS A 29 -0.91 6.94 -3.02
CA LYS A 29 0.22 7.53 -3.75
C LYS A 29 -0.15 8.89 -4.35
N GLN A 30 -1.30 8.99 -5.00
CA GLN A 30 -1.73 10.24 -5.63
C GLN A 30 -1.93 11.34 -4.59
N LYS A 31 -2.66 11.06 -3.51
CA LYS A 31 -2.87 11.99 -2.38
C LYS A 31 -1.54 12.43 -1.76
N ALA A 32 -0.60 11.51 -1.56
CA ALA A 32 0.70 11.84 -1.00
C ALA A 32 1.53 12.75 -1.92
N LEU A 33 1.49 12.53 -3.23
CA LEU A 33 2.17 13.39 -4.20
C LEU A 33 1.56 14.80 -4.22
N ASP A 34 0.24 14.91 -4.20
CA ASP A 34 -0.45 16.20 -4.22
C ASP A 34 -0.15 17.01 -2.97
N LEU A 35 -0.12 16.38 -1.80
CA LEU A 35 0.27 17.03 -0.54
C LEU A 35 1.72 17.50 -0.55
N VAL A 36 2.66 16.68 -1.02
CA VAL A 36 4.09 17.04 -1.06
C VAL A 36 4.38 18.15 -2.07
N LYS A 37 3.66 18.17 -3.20
CA LYS A 37 3.81 19.20 -4.25
C LYS A 37 3.00 20.47 -3.99
N SER A 38 2.08 20.44 -3.04
CA SER A 38 1.27 21.61 -2.70
C SER A 38 2.11 22.81 -2.25
N SER A 39 1.53 24.00 -2.35
CA SER A 39 2.17 25.24 -1.88
C SER A 39 2.45 25.22 -0.37
N ASN A 40 1.68 24.45 0.40
CA ASN A 40 1.88 24.24 1.84
C ASN A 40 2.06 22.75 2.16
N PRO A 41 3.25 22.19 1.88
CA PRO A 41 3.48 20.77 2.08
C PRO A 41 3.49 20.42 3.58
N PRO A 42 3.06 19.20 3.95
CA PRO A 42 3.13 18.73 5.32
C PRO A 42 4.55 18.87 5.87
N ARG A 43 4.69 19.30 7.13
CA ARG A 43 5.97 19.49 7.80
C ARG A 43 6.06 18.58 9.01
N LEU A 44 7.29 18.20 9.34
CA LEU A 44 7.64 17.58 10.61
C LEU A 44 7.57 18.64 11.71
N ASP A 45 7.54 18.22 12.97
CA ASP A 45 7.53 19.14 14.13
C ASP A 45 8.78 20.04 14.16
N SER A 46 9.87 19.60 13.53
CA SER A 46 11.08 20.40 13.30
C SER A 46 10.93 21.52 12.26
N GLY A 47 9.77 21.64 11.62
CA GLY A 47 9.50 22.59 10.53
C GLY A 47 10.02 22.15 9.16
N ARG A 48 10.77 21.04 9.05
CA ARG A 48 11.24 20.50 7.78
C ARG A 48 10.09 19.89 6.98
N LYS A 49 10.08 20.04 5.66
CA LYS A 49 9.08 19.37 4.79
C LYS A 49 9.10 17.85 5.01
N LYS A 50 7.92 17.23 5.16
CA LYS A 50 7.76 15.78 5.14
C LYS A 50 8.03 15.28 3.73
N GLY A 51 8.78 14.20 3.63
CA GLY A 51 8.98 13.50 2.37
C GLY A 51 7.78 12.64 2.01
N TYR A 52 7.70 12.24 0.75
CA TYR A 52 6.64 11.39 0.21
C TYR A 52 6.37 10.13 1.04
N MET A 53 7.41 9.41 1.49
CA MET A 53 7.25 8.20 2.30
C MET A 53 6.62 8.46 3.68
N ALA A 54 6.96 9.59 4.31
CA ALA A 54 6.36 9.97 5.58
C ALA A 54 4.88 10.33 5.39
N VAL A 55 4.55 11.06 4.32
CA VAL A 55 3.16 11.41 4.00
C VAL A 55 2.34 10.16 3.66
N MET A 56 2.85 9.23 2.86
CA MET A 56 2.15 7.96 2.61
C MET A 56 1.92 7.15 3.89
N LYS A 57 2.90 7.12 4.80
CA LYS A 57 2.75 6.41 6.08
C LYS A 57 1.67 7.04 6.97
N ASP A 58 1.51 8.36 6.92
CA ASP A 58 0.48 9.05 7.70
C ASP A 58 -0.93 8.89 7.09
N LEU A 59 -1.03 8.58 5.79
CA LEU A 59 -2.29 8.40 5.06
C LEU A 59 -2.82 6.95 5.08
N TRP A 60 -1.97 5.98 5.42
CA TRP A 60 -2.25 4.55 5.41
C TRP A 60 -2.36 3.99 6.83
#